data_AF-B5IET9-F1
#
_entry.id   AF-B5IET9-F1
#
_cell.length_a   1.000
_cell.length_b   1.000
_cell.length_c   1.000
_cell.angle_alpha   90.00
_cell.angle_beta   90.00
_cell.angle_gamma   90.00
#
_symmetry.space_group_name_H-M   'P 1'
#
loop_
_entity.id
_entity.type
_entity.pdbx_description
1 polymer ?
#
loop_
_entity_poly.entity_id
_entity_poly.type
_entity_poly.pdbx_seq_one_letter_code
_entity_poly.pdbx_strand_id
1 'polypeptide(L)'
;MDRETMAVFVVRLYHFLYPIYAGTIFIITLYMVFPSLFLKVGTILLLYLIPPAGKESMVPALVVIFSPIYGFYGVLIAAALITVIDSIVAWWTVWNWDLLKYVPLLNIYVRKIEEVGKKKWEKHTVIRKFAYAGLAAFVAIPFQGSGGFTAALIGRLLAMNEFKILLSVVVGSFTGSFIIALLAYFSLWSFKEWGIFAVGGIVIFILVFVVVYLWLRGEKNENNGDGWSRIHRKSHR
;
A
#
# COMPACT_ATOMS: atom_id res chain seq x y z
N MET A 1 -0.72 -18.13 40.08
CA MET A 1 -1.44 -17.22 39.17
C MET A 1 -2.90 -17.30 39.55
N ASP A 2 -3.52 -16.19 39.96
CA ASP A 2 -4.94 -16.17 40.30
C ASP A 2 -5.81 -16.35 39.03
N ARG A 3 -7.11 -16.63 39.21
CA ARG A 3 -8.04 -16.89 38.08
C ARG A 3 -8.13 -15.73 37.09
N GLU A 4 -8.01 -14.50 37.56
CA GLU A 4 -8.15 -13.30 36.74
C GLU A 4 -6.91 -13.11 35.86
N THR A 5 -5.72 -13.26 36.45
CA THR A 5 -4.44 -13.26 35.72
C THR A 5 -4.39 -14.39 34.68
N MET A 6 -4.87 -15.59 35.03
CA MET A 6 -5.01 -16.71 34.08
C MET A 6 -5.92 -16.36 32.91
N ALA A 7 -7.10 -15.77 33.17
CA ALA A 7 -8.05 -15.39 32.14
C ALA A 7 -7.47 -14.34 31.17
N VAL A 8 -6.84 -13.29 31.69
CA VAL A 8 -6.18 -12.26 30.88
C VAL A 8 -5.05 -12.86 30.03
N PHE A 9 -4.26 -13.76 30.59
CA PHE A 9 -3.20 -14.44 29.87
C PHE A 9 -3.76 -15.29 28.72
N VAL A 10 -4.81 -16.08 28.96
CA VAL A 10 -5.45 -16.92 27.93
C VAL A 10 -6.01 -16.05 26.79
N VAL A 11 -6.65 -14.93 27.09
CA VAL A 11 -7.18 -14.01 26.06
C VAL A 11 -6.05 -13.40 25.23
N ARG A 12 -4.96 -12.97 25.87
CA ARG A 12 -3.78 -12.43 25.15
C ARG A 12 -3.12 -13.48 24.27
N LEU A 13 -2.98 -14.70 24.78
CA LEU A 13 -2.44 -15.83 24.02
C LEU A 13 -3.31 -16.16 22.82
N TYR A 14 -4.63 -16.15 22.99
CA TYR A 14 -5.59 -16.32 21.90
C TYR A 14 -5.42 -15.22 20.83
N HIS A 15 -5.41 -13.95 21.22
CA HIS A 15 -5.22 -12.83 20.29
C HIS A 15 -3.89 -12.88 19.52
N PHE A 16 -2.84 -13.39 20.16
CA PHE A 16 -1.54 -13.59 19.52
C PHE A 16 -1.56 -14.74 18.52
N LEU A 17 -2.11 -15.90 18.90
CA LEU A 17 -2.08 -17.11 18.08
C LEU A 17 -3.14 -17.12 16.98
N TYR A 18 -4.29 -16.48 17.17
CA TYR A 18 -5.41 -16.55 16.24
C TYR A 18 -5.06 -16.11 14.81
N PRO A 19 -4.39 -14.97 14.57
CA PRO A 19 -3.97 -14.58 13.22
C PRO A 19 -2.93 -15.54 12.61
N ILE A 20 -2.11 -16.21 13.43
CA ILE A 20 -1.16 -17.23 12.99
C ILE A 20 -1.91 -18.47 12.49
N TYR A 21 -2.94 -18.90 13.23
CA TYR A 21 -3.83 -19.97 12.78
C TYR A 21 -4.56 -19.58 11.48
N ALA A 22 -5.05 -18.35 11.38
CA ALA A 22 -5.67 -17.86 10.15
C ALA A 22 -4.70 -17.87 8.96
N GLY A 23 -3.45 -17.46 9.16
CA GLY A 23 -2.38 -17.56 8.16
C GLY A 23 -2.06 -19.00 7.76
N THR A 24 -2.06 -19.92 8.72
CA THR A 24 -1.85 -21.36 8.45
C THR A 24 -2.99 -21.94 7.62
N ILE A 25 -4.24 -21.64 7.99
CA ILE A 25 -5.42 -22.04 7.21
C ILE A 25 -5.33 -21.46 5.80
N PHE A 26 -4.96 -20.19 5.65
CA PHE A 26 -4.79 -19.55 4.36
C PHE A 26 -3.74 -20.26 3.48
N ILE A 27 -2.59 -20.65 4.05
CA ILE A 27 -1.56 -21.40 3.32
C ILE A 27 -2.08 -22.78 2.88
N ILE A 28 -2.80 -23.49 3.75
CA ILE A 28 -3.42 -24.79 3.42
C ILE A 28 -4.45 -24.61 2.29
N THR A 29 -5.33 -23.60 2.39
CA THR A 29 -6.30 -23.27 1.34
C THR A 29 -5.59 -22.91 0.04
N LEU A 30 -4.51 -22.14 0.08
CA LEU A 30 -3.71 -21.80 -1.10
C LEU A 30 -3.15 -23.05 -1.78
N TYR A 31 -2.63 -24.00 -1.01
CA TYR A 31 -2.15 -25.29 -1.53
C TYR A 31 -3.28 -26.12 -2.14
N MET A 32 -4.44 -26.19 -1.49
CA MET A 32 -5.60 -26.95 -1.99
C MET A 32 -6.19 -26.35 -3.27
N VAL A 33 -6.25 -25.02 -3.38
CA VAL A 33 -6.87 -24.33 -4.52
C VAL A 33 -5.90 -24.22 -5.71
N PHE A 34 -4.61 -24.01 -5.45
CA PHE A 34 -3.60 -23.81 -6.50
C PHE A 34 -2.38 -24.75 -6.34
N PRO A 35 -2.56 -26.07 -6.33
CA PRO A 35 -1.49 -27.02 -5.99
C PRO A 35 -0.27 -26.89 -6.92
N SER A 36 -0.49 -26.73 -8.23
CA SER A 36 0.58 -26.59 -9.23
C SER A 36 1.29 -25.23 -9.22
N LEU A 37 0.64 -24.19 -8.69
CA LEU A 37 1.18 -22.83 -8.63
C LEU A 37 1.64 -22.45 -7.22
N PHE A 38 1.42 -23.32 -6.22
CA PHE A 38 1.58 -23.03 -4.81
C PHE A 38 2.93 -22.40 -4.48
N LEU A 39 4.03 -23.00 -4.97
CA LEU A 39 5.37 -22.47 -4.70
C LEU A 39 5.59 -21.08 -5.32
N LYS A 40 5.11 -20.85 -6.56
CA LYS A 40 5.25 -19.55 -7.24
C LYS A 40 4.44 -18.47 -6.56
N VAL A 41 3.16 -18.74 -6.31
CA VAL A 41 2.25 -17.79 -5.66
C VAL A 41 2.67 -17.56 -4.21
N GLY A 42 2.99 -18.63 -3.47
CA GLY A 42 3.46 -18.56 -2.09
C GLY A 42 4.73 -17.73 -1.95
N THR A 43 5.70 -17.88 -2.87
CA THR A 43 6.92 -17.06 -2.87
C THR A 43 6.61 -15.58 -3.10
N ILE A 44 5.71 -15.25 -4.03
CA ILE A 44 5.30 -13.85 -4.28
C ILE A 44 4.61 -13.25 -3.05
N LEU A 45 3.72 -14.00 -2.41
CA LEU A 45 3.03 -13.55 -1.19
C LEU A 45 3.99 -13.43 0.01
N LEU A 46 5.01 -14.28 0.09
CA LEU A 46 6.08 -14.14 1.08
C LEU A 46 6.91 -12.88 0.82
N LEU A 47 7.30 -12.64 -0.43
CA LEU A 47 8.07 -11.46 -0.83
C LEU A 47 7.29 -10.17 -0.57
N TYR A 48 5.96 -10.17 -0.72
CA TYR A 48 5.11 -9.03 -0.37
C TYR A 48 5.29 -8.56 1.09
N LEU A 49 5.67 -9.46 2.01
CA LEU A 49 5.91 -9.12 3.41
C LEU A 49 7.30 -8.51 3.66
N ILE A 50 8.19 -8.54 2.67
CA ILE A 50 9.60 -8.13 2.79
C ILE A 50 9.83 -6.86 1.94
N PRO A 51 10.11 -5.70 2.55
CA PRO A 51 10.52 -4.50 1.81
C PRO A 51 11.75 -4.80 0.92
N PRO A 52 11.81 -4.30 -0.34
CA PRO A 52 10.96 -3.27 -0.93
C PRO A 52 9.74 -3.76 -1.72
N ALA A 53 9.44 -5.05 -1.72
CA ALA A 53 8.40 -5.62 -2.57
C ALA A 53 6.98 -5.32 -2.04
N GLY A 54 6.38 -4.21 -2.49
CA GLY A 54 4.99 -3.88 -2.19
C GLY A 54 4.00 -4.41 -3.25
N LYS A 55 2.74 -4.03 -3.07
CA LYS A 55 1.61 -4.41 -3.95
C LYS A 55 1.80 -3.89 -5.38
N GLU A 56 2.50 -2.78 -5.54
CA GLU A 56 2.88 -2.22 -6.84
C GLU A 56 3.73 -3.18 -7.69
N SER A 57 4.46 -4.10 -7.04
CA SER A 57 5.27 -5.11 -7.72
C SER A 57 4.63 -6.50 -7.67
N MET A 58 4.09 -6.89 -6.51
CA MET A 58 3.59 -8.25 -6.29
C MET A 58 2.23 -8.48 -6.95
N VAL A 59 1.35 -7.48 -7.03
CA VAL A 59 0.06 -7.62 -7.73
C VAL A 59 0.28 -7.89 -9.23
N PRO A 60 1.09 -7.10 -9.98
CA PRO A 60 1.39 -7.43 -11.38
C PRO A 60 2.01 -8.82 -11.55
N ALA A 61 2.91 -9.23 -10.66
CA ALA A 61 3.52 -10.57 -10.70
C ALA A 61 2.48 -11.69 -10.58
N LEU A 62 1.49 -11.54 -9.68
CA LEU A 62 0.37 -12.47 -9.58
C LEU A 62 -0.49 -12.46 -10.86
N VAL A 63 -0.75 -11.28 -11.43
CA VAL A 63 -1.52 -11.18 -12.69
C VAL A 63 -0.81 -11.88 -13.84
N VAL A 64 0.52 -11.77 -13.95
CA VAL A 64 1.31 -12.50 -14.98
C VAL A 64 1.14 -14.01 -14.85
N ILE A 65 1.05 -14.54 -13.62
CA ILE A 65 0.87 -15.98 -13.37
C ILE A 65 -0.56 -16.43 -13.61
N PHE A 66 -1.55 -15.67 -13.14
CA PHE A 66 -2.95 -16.09 -13.19
C PHE A 66 -3.64 -15.78 -14.51
N SER A 67 -3.25 -14.70 -15.22
CA SER A 67 -3.91 -14.29 -16.47
C SER A 67 -3.89 -15.38 -17.55
N PRO A 68 -2.79 -16.11 -17.81
CA PRO A 68 -2.79 -17.18 -18.81
C PRO A 68 -3.70 -18.37 -18.48
N ILE A 69 -4.04 -18.57 -17.21
CA ILE A 69 -4.75 -19.75 -16.72
C ILE A 69 -6.23 -19.44 -16.46
N TYR A 70 -6.50 -18.28 -15.84
CA TYR A 70 -7.83 -17.87 -15.40
C TYR A 70 -8.36 -16.65 -16.17
N GLY A 71 -7.60 -16.12 -17.13
CA GLY A 71 -7.98 -14.93 -17.89
C GLY A 71 -8.23 -13.74 -16.97
N PHE A 72 -9.32 -13.01 -17.23
CA PHE A 72 -9.72 -11.84 -16.45
C PHE A 72 -9.97 -12.16 -14.96
N TYR A 73 -10.41 -13.37 -14.61
CA TYR A 73 -10.58 -13.77 -13.20
C TYR A 73 -9.27 -13.72 -12.40
N GLY A 74 -8.12 -13.81 -13.08
CA GLY A 74 -6.80 -13.64 -12.46
C GLY A 74 -6.62 -12.28 -11.78
N VAL A 75 -7.32 -11.23 -12.24
CA VAL A 75 -7.34 -9.90 -11.61
C VAL A 75 -7.93 -9.97 -10.20
N LEU A 76 -9.10 -10.61 -10.07
CA LEU A 76 -9.79 -10.74 -8.79
C LEU A 76 -9.01 -11.64 -7.82
N ILE A 77 -8.43 -12.73 -8.33
CA ILE A 77 -7.60 -13.65 -7.53
C ILE A 77 -6.38 -12.90 -6.98
N ALA A 78 -5.63 -12.17 -7.83
CA ALA A 78 -4.47 -11.40 -7.40
C ALA A 78 -4.81 -10.37 -6.33
N ALA A 79 -5.89 -9.60 -6.53
CA ALA A 79 -6.36 -8.60 -5.58
C ALA A 79 -6.80 -9.22 -4.24
N ALA A 80 -7.53 -10.34 -4.29
CA ALA A 80 -7.99 -11.04 -3.11
C ALA A 80 -6.83 -11.59 -2.27
N LEU A 81 -5.82 -12.20 -2.90
CA LEU A 81 -4.68 -12.79 -2.18
C LEU A 81 -3.88 -11.73 -1.40
N ILE A 82 -3.56 -10.60 -2.02
CA ILE A 82 -2.87 -9.49 -1.33
C ILE A 82 -3.74 -8.93 -0.20
N THR A 83 -5.05 -8.79 -0.44
CA THR A 83 -5.98 -8.33 0.58
C THR A 83 -6.06 -9.26 1.79
N VAL A 84 -6.03 -10.57 1.58
CA VAL A 84 -6.01 -11.53 2.69
C VAL A 84 -4.73 -11.37 3.52
N ILE A 85 -3.56 -11.22 2.87
CA ILE A 85 -2.30 -10.97 3.58
C ILE A 85 -2.38 -9.68 4.41
N ASP A 86 -2.79 -8.57 3.79
CA ASP A 86 -2.93 -7.29 4.49
C ASP A 86 -3.91 -7.37 5.66
N SER A 87 -5.01 -8.11 5.49
CA SER A 87 -6.02 -8.30 6.52
C SER A 87 -5.48 -9.10 7.71
N ILE A 88 -4.76 -10.20 7.47
CA ILE A 88 -4.17 -11.03 8.52
C ILE A 88 -3.12 -10.23 9.30
N VAL A 89 -2.24 -9.52 8.58
CA VAL A 89 -1.21 -8.68 9.19
C VAL A 89 -1.83 -7.54 10.00
N ALA A 90 -2.85 -6.86 9.46
CA ALA A 90 -3.57 -5.82 10.18
C ALA A 90 -4.27 -6.37 11.42
N TRP A 91 -4.90 -7.54 11.33
CA TRP A 91 -5.56 -8.21 12.45
C TRP A 91 -4.57 -8.49 13.57
N TRP A 92 -3.43 -9.10 13.24
CA TRP A 92 -2.37 -9.33 14.21
C TRP A 92 -1.89 -8.02 14.85
N THR A 93 -1.68 -6.98 14.05
CA THR A 93 -1.20 -5.66 14.51
C THR A 93 -2.19 -4.98 15.46
N VAL A 94 -3.49 -5.01 15.13
CA VAL A 94 -4.55 -4.37 15.92
C VAL A 94 -4.70 -5.04 17.29
N TRP A 95 -4.73 -6.38 17.33
CA TRP A 95 -4.91 -7.16 18.55
C TRP A 95 -3.65 -7.25 19.42
N ASN A 96 -2.47 -7.17 18.81
CA ASN A 96 -1.19 -7.22 19.51
C ASN A 96 -0.56 -5.84 19.69
N TRP A 97 -1.38 -4.78 19.70
CA TRP A 97 -0.94 -3.40 19.85
C TRP A 97 -0.05 -3.16 21.08
N ASP A 98 -0.36 -3.81 22.21
CA ASP A 98 0.43 -3.67 23.43
C ASP A 98 1.83 -4.25 23.30
N LEU A 99 2.02 -5.30 22.50
CA LEU A 99 3.34 -5.86 22.21
C LEU A 99 4.15 -4.93 21.30
N LEU A 100 3.48 -4.29 20.33
CA LEU A 100 4.14 -3.40 19.38
C LEU A 100 4.70 -2.12 20.02
N LYS A 101 4.17 -1.69 21.17
CA LYS A 101 4.69 -0.55 21.94
C LYS A 101 6.14 -0.72 22.38
N TYR A 102 6.62 -1.95 22.49
CA TYR A 102 8.00 -2.26 22.87
C TYR A 102 8.96 -2.25 21.67
N VAL A 103 8.47 -2.12 20.44
CA VAL A 103 9.29 -2.14 19.23
C VAL A 103 9.87 -0.73 18.97
N PRO A 104 11.21 -0.55 18.92
CA PRO A 104 11.84 0.77 18.76
C PRO A 104 11.42 1.51 17.48
N LEU A 105 11.13 0.75 16.41
CA LEU A 105 10.69 1.29 15.12
C LEU A 105 9.39 2.11 15.26
N LEU A 106 8.53 1.76 16.22
CA LEU A 106 7.26 2.45 16.45
C LEU A 106 7.46 3.92 16.82
N ASN A 107 8.56 4.25 17.51
CA ASN A 107 8.86 5.62 17.93
C ASN A 107 8.99 6.57 16.74
N ILE A 108 9.46 6.09 15.58
CA ILE A 108 9.57 6.89 14.35
C ILE A 108 8.17 7.23 13.81
N TYR A 109 7.26 6.25 13.79
CA TYR A 109 5.88 6.44 13.32
C TYR A 109 5.07 7.31 14.27
N VAL A 110 5.23 7.11 15.58
CA VAL A 110 4.61 7.96 16.62
C VAL A 110 5.02 9.41 16.40
N ARG A 111 6.32 9.71 16.27
CA ARG A 111 6.81 11.07 16.02
C ARG A 111 6.23 11.69 14.76
N LYS A 112 6.21 10.94 13.64
CA LYS A 112 5.60 11.41 12.39
C LYS A 112 4.11 11.73 12.55
N ILE A 113 3.35 10.89 13.25
CA ILE A 113 1.91 11.15 13.47
C ILE A 113 1.69 12.30 14.45
N GLU A 114 2.53 12.43 15.48
CA GLU A 114 2.48 13.55 16.42
C GLU A 114 2.81 14.88 15.74
N GLU A 115 3.81 14.91 14.84
CA GLU A 115 4.11 16.03 13.95
C GLU A 115 2.95 16.36 13.01
N VAL A 116 2.27 15.34 12.45
CA VAL A 116 1.16 15.51 11.51
C VAL A 116 -0.16 15.90 12.19
N GLY A 117 -0.31 15.67 13.49
CA GLY A 117 -1.26 16.45 14.29
C GLY A 117 -2.14 15.67 15.26
N LYS A 118 -1.54 15.23 16.38
CA LYS A 118 -2.32 14.89 17.59
C LYS A 118 -3.17 16.08 18.07
N LYS A 119 -2.62 17.31 17.96
CA LYS A 119 -3.31 18.58 18.33
C LYS A 119 -4.54 18.92 17.46
N LYS A 120 -4.64 18.41 16.23
CA LYS A 120 -5.78 18.62 15.32
C LYS A 120 -6.85 17.53 15.45
N TRP A 121 -6.43 16.30 15.80
CA TRP A 121 -7.29 15.13 15.92
C TRP A 121 -8.33 15.23 17.06
N GLU A 122 -7.95 15.81 18.21
CA GLU A 122 -8.83 15.92 19.37
C GLU A 122 -9.95 16.97 19.23
N LYS A 123 -9.81 17.94 18.30
CA LYS A 123 -10.71 19.09 18.20
C LYS A 123 -11.73 19.02 17.06
N HIS A 124 -11.61 18.11 16.09
CA HIS A 124 -12.46 18.10 14.90
C HIS A 124 -13.21 16.78 14.68
N THR A 125 -14.51 16.79 14.93
CA THR A 125 -15.46 15.68 14.67
C THR A 125 -15.52 15.28 13.19
N VAL A 126 -15.28 16.22 12.27
CA VAL A 126 -15.22 15.94 10.81
C VAL A 126 -14.03 15.04 10.47
N ILE A 127 -12.87 15.27 11.08
CA ILE A 127 -11.66 14.45 10.85
C ILE A 127 -11.90 13.01 11.31
N ARG A 128 -12.60 12.80 12.43
CA ARG A 128 -13.02 11.46 12.90
C ARG A 128 -14.02 10.77 11.97
N LYS A 129 -14.91 11.52 11.30
CA LYS A 129 -15.87 10.96 10.34
C LYS A 129 -15.18 10.46 9.07
N PHE A 130 -14.18 11.18 8.57
CA PHE A 130 -13.42 10.79 7.38
C PHE A 130 -12.18 9.93 7.66
N ALA A 131 -11.82 9.72 8.92
CA ALA A 131 -10.68 8.92 9.32
C ALA A 131 -10.61 7.53 8.69
N TYR A 132 -11.73 6.80 8.70
CA TYR A 132 -11.80 5.45 8.15
C TYR A 132 -11.67 5.46 6.62
N ALA A 133 -12.33 6.41 5.96
CA ALA A 133 -12.22 6.59 4.52
C ALA A 133 -10.80 7.01 4.11
N GLY A 134 -10.16 7.92 4.86
CA GLY A 134 -8.78 8.32 4.66
C GLY A 134 -7.80 7.18 4.89
N LEU A 135 -8.06 6.32 5.88
CA LEU A 135 -7.25 5.12 6.11
C LEU A 135 -7.40 4.11 4.96
N ALA A 136 -8.62 3.87 4.49
CA ALA A 136 -8.86 3.02 3.31
C ALA A 136 -8.19 3.59 2.05
N ALA A 137 -8.28 4.92 1.83
CA ALA A 137 -7.61 5.59 0.72
C ALA A 137 -6.09 5.47 0.82
N PHE A 138 -5.52 5.65 2.01
CA PHE A 138 -4.10 5.43 2.28
C PHE A 138 -3.68 4.00 1.91
N VAL A 139 -4.45 3.00 2.33
CA VAL A 139 -4.18 1.60 1.97
C VAL A 139 -4.39 1.34 0.49
N ALA A 140 -5.27 2.06 -0.21
CA ALA A 140 -5.48 1.87 -1.64
C ALA A 140 -4.32 2.40 -2.51
N ILE A 141 -3.72 3.53 -2.13
CA ILE A 141 -2.65 4.18 -2.90
C ILE A 141 -1.42 3.25 -3.00
N PRO A 142 -0.86 2.97 -4.20
CA PRO A 142 0.30 2.09 -4.40
C PRO A 142 1.59 2.72 -3.87
N PHE A 143 1.70 2.85 -2.55
CA PHE A 143 2.85 3.40 -1.87
C PHE A 143 3.48 2.33 -0.99
N GLN A 144 4.80 2.17 -1.08
CA GLN A 144 5.51 1.21 -0.26
C GLN A 144 5.28 1.50 1.23
N GLY A 145 4.86 0.48 1.98
CA GLY A 145 4.53 0.64 3.39
C GLY A 145 3.14 1.23 3.65
N SER A 146 2.26 1.36 2.65
CA SER A 146 0.84 1.69 2.86
C SER A 146 -0.04 0.48 3.20
N GLY A 147 0.52 -0.73 3.27
CA GLY A 147 -0.21 -1.99 3.50
C GLY A 147 -0.83 -2.12 4.90
N GLY A 148 -1.36 -3.31 5.18
CA GLY A 148 -2.16 -3.59 6.36
C GLY A 148 -1.48 -3.28 7.70
N PHE A 149 -0.17 -3.55 7.81
CA PHE A 149 0.61 -3.27 9.02
C PHE A 149 0.61 -1.77 9.37
N THR A 150 1.04 -0.91 8.45
CA THR A 150 1.18 0.53 8.71
C THR A 150 -0.18 1.18 8.93
N ALA A 151 -1.20 0.78 8.16
CA ALA A 151 -2.54 1.31 8.35
C ALA A 151 -3.14 0.89 9.70
N ALA A 152 -2.93 -0.35 10.14
CA ALA A 152 -3.30 -0.78 11.48
C ALA A 152 -2.56 0.02 12.56
N LEU A 153 -1.27 0.28 12.37
CA LEU A 153 -0.45 1.10 13.26
C LEU A 153 -1.01 2.52 13.39
N ILE A 154 -1.26 3.19 12.27
CA ILE A 154 -1.84 4.53 12.22
C ILE A 154 -3.19 4.55 12.91
N GLY A 155 -4.07 3.59 12.58
CA GLY A 155 -5.40 3.49 13.17
C GLY A 155 -5.37 3.35 14.69
N ARG A 156 -4.47 2.51 15.22
CA ARG A 156 -4.29 2.33 16.67
C ARG A 156 -3.69 3.56 17.34
N LEU A 157 -2.73 4.23 16.71
CA LEU A 157 -2.14 5.48 17.21
C LEU A 157 -3.18 6.60 17.31
N LEU A 158 -4.15 6.62 16.40
CA LEU A 158 -5.27 7.56 16.39
C LEU A 158 -6.44 7.13 17.31
N ALA A 159 -6.27 6.04 18.08
CA ALA A 159 -7.29 5.46 18.94
C ALA A 159 -8.62 5.16 18.20
N MET A 160 -8.52 4.70 16.95
CA MET A 160 -9.67 4.30 16.15
C MET A 160 -10.21 2.93 16.60
N ASN A 161 -11.48 2.65 16.28
CA ASN A 161 -12.09 1.36 16.59
C ASN A 161 -11.45 0.24 15.76
N GLU A 162 -11.10 -0.86 16.44
CA GLU A 162 -10.38 -2.02 15.90
C GLU A 162 -11.05 -2.64 14.67
N PHE A 163 -12.33 -2.97 14.76
CA PHE A 163 -13.07 -3.57 13.64
C PHE A 163 -13.15 -2.64 12.44
N LYS A 164 -13.29 -1.33 12.67
CA LYS A 164 -13.35 -0.34 11.58
C LYS A 164 -11.98 -0.10 10.93
N ILE A 165 -10.88 -0.23 11.68
CA ILE A 165 -9.53 -0.25 11.12
C ILE A 165 -9.40 -1.43 10.15
N LEU A 166 -9.76 -2.64 10.61
CA LEU A 166 -9.68 -3.85 9.79
C LEU A 166 -10.53 -3.74 8.53
N LEU A 167 -11.77 -3.24 8.64
CA LEU A 167 -12.62 -3.00 7.48
C LEU A 167 -12.00 -2.00 6.50
N SER A 168 -11.39 -0.94 7.01
CA SER A 168 -10.73 0.07 6.17
C SER A 168 -9.52 -0.51 5.44
N VAL A 169 -8.75 -1.39 6.09
CA VAL A 169 -7.64 -2.13 5.46
C VAL A 169 -8.16 -3.07 4.37
N VAL A 170 -9.19 -3.87 4.65
CA VAL A 170 -9.79 -4.79 3.66
C VAL A 170 -10.25 -4.02 2.42
N VAL A 171 -11.05 -2.98 2.61
CA VAL A 171 -11.59 -2.17 1.50
C VAL A 171 -10.46 -1.50 0.74
N GLY A 172 -9.55 -0.83 1.44
CA GLY A 172 -8.44 -0.11 0.80
C GLY A 172 -7.50 -1.05 0.05
N SER A 173 -7.11 -2.18 0.65
CA SER A 173 -6.22 -3.15 0.03
C SER A 173 -6.87 -3.80 -1.19
N PHE A 174 -8.15 -4.16 -1.09
CA PHE A 174 -8.87 -4.73 -2.22
C PHE A 174 -8.98 -3.72 -3.36
N THR A 175 -9.43 -2.49 -3.07
CA THR A 175 -9.54 -1.44 -4.09
C THR A 175 -8.20 -1.13 -4.74
N GLY A 176 -7.15 -0.93 -3.94
CA GLY A 176 -5.80 -0.64 -4.45
C GLY A 176 -5.25 -1.78 -5.30
N SER A 177 -5.31 -3.01 -4.79
CA SER A 177 -4.80 -4.19 -5.49
C SER A 177 -5.63 -4.49 -6.74
N PHE A 178 -6.95 -4.28 -6.71
CA PHE A 178 -7.82 -4.47 -7.86
C PHE A 178 -7.49 -3.48 -8.98
N ILE A 179 -7.30 -2.20 -8.66
CA ILE A 179 -6.90 -1.18 -9.64
C ILE A 179 -5.54 -1.54 -10.27
N ILE A 180 -4.53 -1.88 -9.45
CA ILE A 180 -3.21 -2.27 -9.95
C ILE A 180 -3.31 -3.53 -10.82
N ALA A 181 -4.11 -4.52 -10.41
CA ALA A 181 -4.31 -5.76 -11.15
C ALA A 181 -4.99 -5.52 -12.50
N LEU A 182 -6.00 -4.65 -12.55
CA LEU A 182 -6.66 -4.24 -13.80
C LEU A 182 -5.66 -3.59 -14.75
N LEU A 183 -4.88 -2.61 -14.26
CA LEU A 183 -3.87 -1.93 -15.05
C LEU A 183 -2.81 -2.91 -15.59
N ALA A 184 -2.36 -3.85 -14.76
CA ALA A 184 -1.42 -4.89 -15.17
C ALA A 184 -2.01 -5.82 -16.24
N TYR A 185 -3.26 -6.27 -16.07
CA TYR A 185 -3.93 -7.17 -17.02
C TYR A 185 -4.11 -6.52 -18.39
N PHE A 186 -4.62 -5.28 -18.42
CA PHE A 186 -4.77 -4.54 -19.69
C PHE A 186 -3.42 -4.26 -20.33
N SER A 187 -2.40 -3.94 -19.53
CA SER A 187 -1.04 -3.76 -20.05
C SER A 187 -0.55 -5.05 -20.74
N LEU A 188 -0.65 -6.21 -20.08
CA LEU A 188 -0.25 -7.50 -20.67
C LEU A 188 -1.00 -7.82 -21.96
N TRP A 189 -2.31 -7.56 -21.98
CA TRP A 189 -3.13 -7.78 -23.17
C TRP A 189 -2.71 -6.84 -24.32
N SER A 190 -2.52 -5.55 -24.04
CA SER A 190 -2.06 -4.56 -25.03
C SER A 190 -0.65 -4.89 -25.56
N PHE A 191 0.28 -5.34 -24.72
CA PHE A 191 1.62 -5.73 -25.17
C PHE A 191 1.60 -6.99 -26.05
N LYS A 192 0.68 -7.93 -25.81
CA LYS A 192 0.53 -9.12 -26.64
C LYS A 192 0.04 -8.78 -28.05
N GLU A 193 -0.95 -7.90 -28.16
CA GLU A 193 -1.58 -7.54 -29.44
C GLU A 193 -0.81 -6.46 -30.21
N TRP A 194 -0.24 -5.48 -29.49
CA TRP A 194 0.34 -4.26 -30.07
C TRP A 194 1.80 -4.05 -29.68
N GLY A 195 2.54 -5.10 -29.29
CA GLY A 195 3.83 -5.01 -28.61
C GLY A 195 4.82 -3.98 -29.18
N ILE A 196 4.95 -3.89 -30.51
CA ILE A 196 5.81 -2.90 -31.18
C ILE A 196 5.25 -1.47 -31.07
N PHE A 197 3.95 -1.29 -31.24
CA PHE A 197 3.27 0.02 -31.17
C PHE A 197 3.14 0.53 -29.73
N ALA A 198 2.95 -0.34 -28.75
CA ALA A 198 2.88 0.01 -27.33
C ALA A 198 4.24 0.51 -26.81
N VAL A 199 5.33 -0.20 -27.15
CA VAL A 199 6.70 0.25 -26.83
C VAL A 199 7.02 1.55 -27.56
N GLY A 200 6.68 1.66 -28.85
CA GLY A 200 6.84 2.89 -29.62
C GLY A 200 6.10 4.08 -29.00
N GLY A 201 4.86 3.88 -28.55
CA GLY A 201 4.05 4.90 -27.89
C GLY A 201 4.64 5.39 -26.56
N ILE A 202 5.14 4.48 -25.73
CA ILE A 202 5.81 4.84 -24.46
C ILE A 202 7.09 5.62 -24.72
N VAL A 203 7.91 5.18 -25.69
CA VAL A 203 9.14 5.88 -26.08
C VAL A 203 8.83 7.29 -26.57
N ILE A 204 7.84 7.45 -27.46
CA ILE A 204 7.41 8.77 -27.96
C ILE A 204 6.90 9.65 -26.81
N PHE A 205 6.09 9.10 -25.90
CA PHE A 205 5.56 9.84 -24.74
C PHE A 205 6.68 10.35 -23.82
N ILE A 206 7.67 9.50 -23.51
CA ILE A 206 8.85 9.89 -22.71
C ILE A 206 9.65 10.97 -23.45
N LEU A 207 9.86 10.81 -24.76
CA LEU A 207 10.57 11.79 -25.59
C LEU A 207 9.87 13.16 -25.56
N VAL A 208 8.55 13.19 -25.75
CA VAL A 208 7.74 14.41 -25.66
C VAL A 208 7.84 15.03 -24.27
N PHE A 209 7.73 14.23 -23.20
CA PHE A 209 7.86 14.72 -21.84
C PHE A 209 9.23 15.34 -21.57
N VAL A 210 10.31 14.70 -22.04
CA VAL A 210 11.68 15.22 -21.92
C VAL A 210 11.83 16.53 -22.71
N VAL A 211 11.33 16.60 -23.94
CA VAL A 211 11.36 17.83 -24.75
C VAL A 211 10.61 18.97 -24.06
N VAL A 212 9.40 18.70 -23.56
CA VAL A 212 8.60 19.69 -22.81
C VAL A 212 9.32 20.13 -21.55
N TYR A 213 9.91 19.19 -20.79
CA TYR A 213 10.68 19.51 -19.58
C TYR A 213 11.90 20.39 -19.88
N LEU A 214 12.65 20.08 -20.95
CA LEU A 214 13.80 20.88 -21.37
C LEU A 214 13.38 22.27 -21.87
N TRP A 215 12.27 22.37 -22.60
CA TRP A 215 11.71 23.64 -23.05
C TRP A 215 11.30 24.54 -21.87
N LEU A 216 10.55 23.99 -20.91
CA LEU A 216 10.18 24.70 -19.67
C LEU A 216 11.40 25.10 -18.82
N ARG A 217 12.46 24.27 -18.82
CA ARG A 217 13.72 24.62 -18.15
C ARG A 217 14.48 25.74 -18.89
N GLY A 218 14.44 25.75 -20.22
CA GLY A 218 14.99 26.80 -21.07
C GLY A 218 14.34 28.16 -20.79
N GLU A 219 13.02 28.24 -20.81
CA GLU A 219 12.27 29.47 -20.49
C GLU A 219 12.55 30.00 -19.09
N LYS A 220 12.72 29.10 -18.10
CA LYS A 220 13.04 29.50 -16.72
C LYS A 220 14.45 30.09 -16.59
N ASN A 221 15.40 29.61 -17.39
CA ASN A 221 16.75 30.15 -17.42
C ASN A 221 16.81 31.50 -18.15
N GLU A 222 16.03 31.67 -19.22
CA GLU A 222 15.93 32.94 -19.96
C GLU A 222 15.26 34.03 -19.11
N ASN A 223 14.15 33.73 -18.44
CA ASN A 223 13.48 34.67 -17.52
C ASN A 223 14.32 35.02 -16.27
N ASN A 224 15.19 34.11 -15.80
CA ASN A 224 16.14 34.41 -14.71
C ASN A 224 17.38 35.18 -15.20
N GLY A 225 17.78 35.02 -16.47
CA GLY A 225 18.85 35.79 -17.10
C GLY A 225 18.46 37.24 -17.39
N ASP A 226 17.19 37.48 -17.74
CA ASP A 226 16.64 38.81 -17.98
C ASP A 226 16.40 39.66 -16.73
N GLY A 227 16.47 39.04 -15.54
CA GLY A 227 16.45 39.77 -14.27
C GLY A 227 17.70 40.62 -14.06
N TRP A 228 18.87 40.14 -14.50
CA TRP A 228 20.14 40.87 -14.37
C TRP A 228 20.26 42.03 -15.36
N SER A 229 19.66 41.92 -16.55
CA SER A 229 19.67 42.99 -17.55
C SER A 229 18.74 44.17 -17.21
N ARG A 230 17.70 43.95 -16.39
CA ARG A 230 16.85 45.04 -15.84
C ARG A 230 17.49 45.81 -14.69
N ILE A 231 18.37 45.19 -13.91
CA ILE A 231 19.04 45.86 -12.78
C ILE A 231 20.12 46.84 -13.28
N HIS A 232 20.83 46.51 -14.37
CA HIS A 232 21.84 47.40 -14.93
C HIS A 232 21.28 48.62 -15.70
N ARG A 233 20.03 48.58 -16.17
CA ARG A 233 19.43 49.71 -16.92
C ARG A 233 18.81 50.80 -16.03
N LYS A 234 18.70 50.58 -14.71
CA LYS A 234 18.19 51.59 -13.75
C LYS A 234 19.28 52.40 -13.03
N SER A 235 20.57 52.21 -13.36
CA SER A 235 21.67 53.00 -12.77
C SER A 235 22.17 54.15 -13.65
N HIS A 236 21.57 54.37 -14.84
CA HIS A 236 21.95 55.43 -15.78
C HIS A 236 20.77 56.23 -16.34
N ARG A 237 19.75 56.52 -15.51
CA ARG A 237 18.81 57.62 -15.74
C ARG A 237 18.46 58.30 -14.43
#